data_AF-A0A4Q2X5V3-F1
#
_entry.id   AF-A0A4Q2X5V3-F1
#
_cell.length_a   1.000
_cell.length_b   1.000
_cell.length_c   1.000
_cell.angle_alpha   90.00
_cell.angle_beta   90.00
_cell.angle_gamma   90.00
#
_symmetry.space_group_name_H-M   'P 1'
#
loop_
_entity.id
_entity.type
_entity.pdbx_description
1 polymer ?
#
loop_
_entity_poly.entity_id
_entity_poly.type
_entity_poly.pdbx_seq_one_letter_code
_entity_poly.pdbx_strand_id
1 'polypeptide(L)'
;MKTRIMHTLALAVASASLLHAAPLARYTLDETSGNTATDSGTSSANGQIGSNVIKGSQGLFGKSLTFGNDASQAGIVDMGNATGVFGPLSTSRAVTISVWLKWTTSGVRDCAIFLGDNTASNRYIDIGTVAATGGFYGRLRNGTNSGFPDLTPAPAAPLNDDRWHHVAYTADSVANVTQLYVDGVLVGSTTTPAFSFPSPLNNLEIGRLGRSAPTDAFEGSVDELRIHDTILTAAEIQALAEMPPADPALAIAATVSLSSNGQPGDLLIPFSNNGTTQTLTFTGPSPVSISGPDADFFHVSGFDNNLAPGASGNIRLGFDPTLAGGGARNYSAVLTLTTNHPDQATRTVGVQVSIDFGTTDTDGDGLPDNWEIFHGLSPHDNGSVNRSNGADGDPDNDGLPNSEELFLGSDPQENESGKPWQPRPAKAAVMVVSAHPD
;
A
#
# COMPACT_ATOMS: atom_id res chain seq x y z
N MET A 1 36.11 29.64 16.00
CA MET A 1 35.15 29.34 14.93
C MET A 1 35.32 27.88 14.50
N LYS A 2 34.51 26.96 15.04
CA LYS A 2 34.48 25.56 14.62
C LYS A 2 33.12 25.32 13.96
N THR A 3 33.12 25.29 12.63
CA THR A 3 31.92 25.01 11.82
C THR A 3 31.67 23.51 11.84
N ARG A 4 30.61 23.06 12.54
CA ARG A 4 30.13 21.67 12.46
C ARG A 4 29.34 21.51 11.16
N ILE A 5 29.85 20.70 10.26
CA ILE A 5 29.15 20.25 9.05
C ILE A 5 28.12 19.20 9.49
N MET A 6 26.84 19.56 9.47
CA MET A 6 25.74 18.61 9.59
C MET A 6 25.69 17.78 8.30
N HIS A 7 25.90 16.48 8.41
CA HIS A 7 25.60 15.52 7.35
C HIS A 7 24.14 15.10 7.49
N THR A 8 23.27 15.67 6.67
CA THR A 8 21.90 15.19 6.48
C THR A 8 21.98 13.91 5.66
N LEU A 9 21.76 12.76 6.29
CA LEU A 9 21.63 11.48 5.60
C LEU A 9 20.24 11.44 4.96
N ALA A 10 20.12 11.90 3.72
CA ALA A 10 18.92 11.68 2.93
C ALA A 10 18.85 10.20 2.57
N LEU A 11 17.93 9.47 3.22
CA LEU A 11 17.60 8.10 2.84
C LEU A 11 16.81 8.14 1.54
N ALA A 12 17.50 8.10 0.41
CA ALA A 12 16.89 7.91 -0.89
C ALA A 12 16.35 6.49 -0.97
N VAL A 13 15.02 6.34 -0.92
CA VAL A 13 14.36 5.11 -1.33
C VAL A 13 14.51 5.02 -2.85
N ALA A 14 15.54 4.32 -3.31
CA ALA A 14 15.69 3.97 -4.70
C ALA A 14 14.70 2.84 -5.00
N SER A 15 13.55 3.18 -5.56
CA SER A 15 12.72 2.20 -6.27
C SER A 15 13.54 1.70 -7.45
N ALA A 16 14.20 0.56 -7.30
CA ALA A 16 14.82 -0.13 -8.41
C ALA A 16 13.68 -0.56 -9.36
N SER A 17 13.46 0.23 -10.41
CA SER A 17 12.63 -0.20 -11.52
C SER A 17 13.29 -1.42 -12.14
N LEU A 18 12.78 -2.61 -11.86
CA LEU A 18 13.09 -3.79 -12.66
C LEU A 18 12.63 -3.46 -14.09
N LEU A 19 13.59 -3.25 -14.99
CA LEU A 19 13.32 -3.13 -16.41
C LEU A 19 12.95 -4.52 -16.91
N HIS A 20 11.65 -4.82 -16.91
CA HIS A 20 11.10 -5.99 -17.57
C HIS A 20 11.41 -5.93 -19.06
N ALA A 21 11.70 -7.08 -19.69
CA ALA A 21 11.77 -7.16 -21.14
C ALA A 21 10.46 -6.64 -21.77
N ALA A 22 10.56 -5.81 -22.81
CA ALA A 22 9.37 -5.27 -23.46
C ALA A 22 8.53 -6.42 -24.05
N PRO A 23 7.20 -6.47 -23.80
CA PRO A 23 6.35 -7.52 -24.33
C PRO A 23 6.18 -7.39 -25.85
N LEU A 24 6.01 -8.54 -26.52
CA LEU A 24 5.58 -8.57 -27.92
C LEU A 24 4.20 -7.96 -28.07
N ALA A 25 3.26 -8.38 -27.22
CA ALA A 25 1.92 -7.84 -27.20
C ALA A 25 1.54 -7.42 -25.78
N ARG A 26 0.91 -6.25 -25.66
CA ARG A 26 0.40 -5.69 -24.40
C ARG A 26 -0.97 -5.06 -24.63
N TYR A 27 -1.98 -5.59 -23.95
CA TYR A 27 -3.34 -5.06 -23.96
C TYR A 27 -3.72 -4.64 -22.54
N THR A 28 -3.98 -3.35 -22.34
CA THR A 28 -4.51 -2.86 -21.06
C THR A 28 -6.01 -3.10 -20.92
N LEU A 29 -6.71 -3.36 -22.04
CA LEU A 29 -8.13 -3.71 -22.05
C LEU A 29 -9.05 -2.62 -21.45
N ASP A 30 -8.58 -1.37 -21.55
CA ASP A 30 -9.22 -0.17 -21.01
C ASP A 30 -10.38 0.37 -21.85
N GLU A 31 -10.72 -0.30 -22.96
CA GLU A 31 -11.66 0.25 -23.93
C GLU A 31 -13.05 0.49 -23.32
N THR A 32 -13.53 1.73 -23.47
CA THR A 32 -14.88 2.16 -23.05
C THR A 32 -15.82 2.36 -24.25
N SER A 33 -15.25 2.44 -25.46
CA SER A 33 -15.96 2.63 -26.73
C SER A 33 -15.12 2.08 -27.89
N GLY A 34 -15.69 2.04 -29.10
CA GLY A 34 -15.04 1.39 -30.25
C GLY A 34 -14.98 -0.14 -30.11
N ASN A 35 -14.41 -0.82 -31.10
CA ASN A 35 -14.34 -2.29 -31.17
C ASN A 35 -12.90 -2.78 -31.41
N THR A 36 -11.90 -2.02 -31.00
CA THR A 36 -10.49 -2.36 -31.19
C THR A 36 -9.82 -2.49 -29.84
N ALA A 37 -9.38 -3.68 -29.48
CA ALA A 37 -8.46 -3.91 -28.38
C ALA A 37 -7.05 -3.53 -28.85
N THR A 38 -6.47 -2.48 -28.28
CA THR A 38 -5.21 -1.94 -28.80
C THR A 38 -4.01 -2.70 -28.24
N ASP A 39 -3.14 -3.18 -29.13
CA ASP A 39 -1.82 -3.69 -28.75
C ASP A 39 -0.83 -2.52 -28.63
N SER A 40 -0.36 -2.29 -27.41
CA SER A 40 0.69 -1.32 -27.07
C SER A 40 2.09 -1.92 -27.00
N GLY A 41 2.23 -3.22 -27.31
CA GLY A 41 3.50 -3.93 -27.43
C GLY A 41 4.20 -3.68 -28.77
N THR A 42 5.26 -4.42 -29.03
CA THR A 42 6.05 -4.27 -30.27
C THR A 42 5.40 -4.89 -31.51
N SER A 43 4.37 -5.73 -31.34
CA SER A 43 3.77 -6.53 -32.41
C SER A 43 2.68 -5.81 -33.21
N SER A 44 2.08 -4.75 -32.64
CA SER A 44 0.91 -4.04 -33.20
C SER A 44 -0.27 -4.97 -33.54
N ALA A 45 -0.44 -6.07 -32.80
CA ALA A 45 -1.46 -7.08 -33.04
C ALA A 45 -2.82 -6.67 -32.45
N ASN A 46 -3.40 -5.57 -32.94
CA ASN A 46 -4.72 -5.12 -32.46
C ASN A 46 -5.80 -6.20 -32.63
N GLY A 47 -6.69 -6.33 -31.65
CA GLY A 47 -7.80 -7.27 -31.65
C GLY A 47 -9.13 -6.62 -31.98
N GLN A 48 -10.03 -7.36 -32.64
CA GLN A 48 -11.42 -6.97 -32.83
C GLN A 48 -12.25 -7.41 -31.62
N ILE A 49 -12.85 -6.45 -30.91
CA ILE A 49 -13.74 -6.72 -29.78
C ILE A 49 -15.14 -7.08 -30.31
N GLY A 50 -15.62 -8.27 -29.94
CA GLY A 50 -16.95 -8.76 -30.28
C GLY A 50 -18.08 -7.97 -29.62
N SER A 51 -19.28 -7.98 -30.22
CA SER A 51 -20.41 -7.16 -29.79
C SER A 51 -21.00 -7.54 -28.43
N ASN A 52 -20.75 -8.75 -27.95
CA ASN A 52 -21.24 -9.27 -26.67
C ASN A 52 -20.20 -9.13 -25.54
N VAL A 53 -18.97 -8.70 -25.86
CA VAL A 53 -17.96 -8.37 -24.85
C VAL A 53 -18.31 -7.04 -24.19
N ILE A 54 -18.43 -7.05 -22.87
CA ILE A 54 -18.76 -5.86 -22.09
C ILE A 54 -17.50 -5.03 -21.86
N LYS A 55 -17.54 -3.77 -22.29
CA LYS A 55 -16.48 -2.76 -22.16
C LYS A 55 -16.69 -1.87 -20.94
N GLY A 56 -15.62 -1.23 -20.47
CA GLY A 56 -15.70 -0.21 -19.43
C GLY A 56 -16.08 -0.71 -18.03
N SER A 57 -16.05 -2.02 -17.80
CA SER A 57 -16.12 -2.58 -16.44
C SER A 57 -14.91 -2.10 -15.63
N GLN A 58 -15.04 -1.99 -14.31
CA GLN A 58 -13.89 -1.58 -13.49
C GLN A 58 -12.83 -2.69 -13.51
N GLY A 59 -11.65 -2.35 -14.03
CA GLY A 59 -10.48 -3.23 -14.09
C GLY A 59 -9.70 -3.22 -12.79
N LEU A 60 -8.65 -4.04 -12.74
CA LEU A 60 -7.60 -3.89 -11.74
C LEU A 60 -6.83 -2.59 -12.01
N PHE A 61 -6.40 -2.40 -13.25
CA PHE A 61 -5.84 -1.15 -13.74
C PHE A 61 -6.85 -0.53 -14.70
N GLY A 62 -7.33 0.69 -14.41
CA GLY A 62 -8.28 1.36 -15.29
C GLY A 62 -9.61 0.60 -15.49
N LYS A 63 -9.85 0.10 -16.70
CA LYS A 63 -11.03 -0.67 -17.11
C LYS A 63 -10.65 -2.07 -17.57
N SER A 64 -11.65 -2.94 -17.66
CA SER A 64 -11.48 -4.30 -18.15
C SER A 64 -12.52 -4.66 -19.19
N LEU A 65 -12.28 -5.77 -19.89
CA LEU A 65 -13.28 -6.45 -20.69
C LEU A 65 -13.90 -7.62 -19.91
N THR A 66 -15.21 -7.76 -20.00
CA THR A 66 -15.96 -8.84 -19.34
C THR A 66 -16.66 -9.72 -20.38
N PHE A 67 -16.50 -11.03 -20.23
CA PHE A 67 -16.92 -12.09 -21.13
C PHE A 67 -18.05 -12.90 -20.48
N GLY A 68 -19.04 -13.29 -21.29
CA GLY A 68 -20.30 -13.88 -20.83
C GLY A 68 -20.51 -15.34 -21.27
N ASN A 69 -19.45 -16.16 -21.30
CA ASN A 69 -19.52 -17.56 -21.74
C ASN A 69 -20.08 -17.75 -23.16
N ASP A 70 -19.61 -16.91 -24.09
CA ASP A 70 -20.05 -16.91 -25.48
C ASP A 70 -18.88 -17.30 -26.41
N ALA A 71 -18.92 -18.53 -26.91
CA ALA A 71 -17.90 -19.06 -27.82
C ALA A 71 -18.00 -18.50 -29.26
N SER A 72 -19.01 -17.68 -29.58
CA SER A 72 -19.17 -17.07 -30.90
C SER A 72 -18.18 -15.92 -31.10
N GLN A 73 -18.09 -15.41 -32.34
CA GLN A 73 -17.26 -14.25 -32.66
C GLN A 73 -17.69 -12.98 -31.90
N ALA A 74 -18.97 -12.90 -31.51
CA ALA A 74 -19.49 -11.77 -30.75
C ALA A 74 -18.99 -11.77 -29.30
N GLY A 75 -18.63 -12.94 -28.76
CA GLY A 75 -18.26 -13.12 -27.36
C GLY A 75 -16.77 -13.00 -27.04
N ILE A 76 -15.92 -12.65 -28.01
CA ILE A 76 -14.46 -12.70 -27.86
C ILE A 76 -13.74 -11.43 -28.31
N VAL A 77 -12.45 -11.37 -28.02
CA VAL A 77 -11.51 -10.49 -28.73
C VAL A 77 -10.69 -11.34 -29.68
N ASP A 78 -10.68 -10.99 -30.96
CA ASP A 78 -10.01 -11.74 -32.02
C ASP A 78 -8.88 -10.93 -32.64
N MET A 79 -7.63 -11.38 -32.44
CA MET A 79 -6.43 -10.78 -33.04
C MET A 79 -6.05 -11.48 -34.36
N GLY A 80 -6.79 -12.53 -34.74
CA GLY A 80 -6.59 -13.33 -35.93
C GLY A 80 -5.18 -13.87 -36.04
N ASN A 81 -4.63 -13.86 -37.25
CA ASN A 81 -3.26 -14.26 -37.51
C ASN A 81 -2.27 -13.15 -37.12
N ALA A 82 -2.02 -13.01 -35.82
CA ALA A 82 -1.07 -12.07 -35.22
C ALA A 82 0.40 -12.42 -35.53
N THR A 83 0.82 -12.25 -36.80
CA THR A 83 2.15 -12.64 -37.28
C THR A 83 3.30 -11.96 -36.54
N GLY A 84 3.08 -10.74 -36.05
CA GLY A 84 4.04 -10.01 -35.20
C GLY A 84 4.29 -10.68 -33.83
N VAL A 85 3.34 -11.49 -33.35
CA VAL A 85 3.50 -12.34 -32.15
C VAL A 85 4.04 -13.71 -32.56
N PHE A 86 3.42 -14.37 -33.55
CA PHE A 86 3.71 -15.77 -33.87
C PHE A 86 5.08 -16.00 -34.51
N GLY A 87 5.59 -15.06 -35.30
CA GLY A 87 6.93 -15.16 -35.91
C GLY A 87 8.04 -15.24 -34.85
N PRO A 88 8.11 -14.26 -33.92
CA PRO A 88 9.04 -14.31 -32.80
C PRO A 88 8.87 -15.54 -31.91
N LEU A 89 7.65 -15.91 -31.50
CA LEU A 89 7.41 -17.12 -30.69
C LEU A 89 7.89 -18.41 -31.38
N SER A 90 7.67 -18.53 -32.70
CA SER A 90 8.14 -19.68 -33.48
C SER A 90 9.67 -19.73 -33.54
N THR A 91 10.32 -18.57 -33.53
CA THR A 91 11.79 -18.44 -33.60
C THR A 91 12.43 -18.73 -32.24
N SER A 92 11.93 -18.13 -31.17
CA SER A 92 12.45 -18.34 -29.82
C SER A 92 12.09 -19.71 -29.26
N ARG A 93 10.93 -20.25 -29.67
CA ARG A 93 10.32 -21.46 -29.13
C ARG A 93 10.13 -21.42 -27.61
N ALA A 94 9.94 -20.21 -27.10
CA ALA A 94 9.70 -19.86 -25.71
C ALA A 94 8.57 -18.83 -25.62
N VAL A 95 7.79 -18.87 -24.55
CA VAL A 95 6.73 -17.89 -24.30
C VAL A 95 6.54 -17.65 -22.81
N THR A 96 6.24 -16.40 -22.45
CA THR A 96 5.57 -16.04 -21.19
C THR A 96 4.27 -15.30 -21.52
N ILE A 97 3.14 -15.85 -21.09
CA ILE A 97 1.83 -15.19 -21.14
C ILE A 97 1.47 -14.82 -19.70
N SER A 98 1.12 -13.56 -19.45
CA SER A 98 0.64 -13.10 -18.14
C SER A 98 -0.64 -12.27 -18.30
N VAL A 99 -1.60 -12.44 -17.40
CA VAL A 99 -2.91 -11.78 -17.47
C VAL A 99 -3.57 -11.74 -16.10
N TRP A 100 -4.39 -10.73 -15.85
CA TRP A 100 -5.26 -10.65 -14.69
C TRP A 100 -6.66 -11.17 -15.03
N LEU A 101 -7.19 -12.05 -14.20
CA LEU A 101 -8.51 -12.67 -14.37
C LEU A 101 -9.34 -12.50 -13.10
N LYS A 102 -10.64 -12.26 -13.26
CA LYS A 102 -11.63 -12.23 -12.18
C LYS A 102 -12.90 -12.96 -12.60
N TRP A 103 -13.37 -13.92 -11.82
CA TRP A 103 -14.55 -14.72 -12.15
C TRP A 103 -15.21 -15.30 -10.90
N THR A 104 -16.42 -15.80 -11.05
CA THR A 104 -17.23 -16.40 -9.96
C THR A 104 -17.85 -17.73 -10.34
N THR A 105 -17.97 -18.02 -11.63
CA THR A 105 -18.63 -19.23 -12.12
C THR A 105 -17.95 -20.50 -11.64
N SER A 106 -18.78 -21.44 -11.22
CA SER A 106 -18.38 -22.81 -10.88
C SER A 106 -18.85 -23.77 -11.97
N GLY A 107 -18.02 -24.75 -12.35
CA GLY A 107 -18.50 -25.92 -13.09
C GLY A 107 -18.31 -25.94 -14.62
N VAL A 108 -17.58 -25.00 -15.23
CA VAL A 108 -17.18 -25.07 -16.65
C VAL A 108 -15.66 -24.85 -16.77
N ARG A 109 -14.99 -25.59 -17.66
CA ARG A 109 -13.57 -25.36 -17.98
C ARG A 109 -13.54 -24.31 -19.06
N ASP A 110 -12.83 -23.22 -18.80
CA ASP A 110 -12.85 -22.07 -19.67
C ASP A 110 -11.44 -21.70 -20.11
N CYS A 111 -11.30 -21.28 -21.36
CA CYS A 111 -10.06 -20.77 -21.93
C CYS A 111 -10.13 -19.23 -21.97
N ALA A 112 -9.30 -18.58 -21.18
CA ALA A 112 -9.22 -17.13 -21.14
C ALA A 112 -8.34 -16.61 -22.29
N ILE A 113 -7.17 -17.21 -22.51
CA ILE A 113 -6.19 -16.79 -23.53
C ILE A 113 -5.82 -17.98 -24.40
N PHE A 114 -5.96 -17.84 -25.72
CA PHE A 114 -5.63 -18.86 -26.70
C PHE A 114 -4.64 -18.36 -27.74
N LEU A 115 -3.57 -19.13 -27.97
CA LEU A 115 -2.66 -18.97 -29.11
C LEU A 115 -2.56 -20.32 -29.82
N GLY A 116 -3.02 -20.45 -31.07
CA GLY A 116 -3.04 -21.77 -31.68
C GLY A 116 -3.39 -21.81 -33.16
N ASP A 117 -3.60 -23.03 -33.62
CA ASP A 117 -4.08 -23.34 -34.96
C ASP A 117 -5.62 -23.38 -34.97
N ASN A 118 -6.24 -22.49 -35.73
CA ASN A 118 -7.70 -22.43 -35.88
C ASN A 118 -8.31 -23.60 -36.67
N THR A 119 -7.50 -24.52 -37.21
CA THR A 119 -7.95 -25.70 -37.97
C THR A 119 -7.62 -27.03 -37.29
N ALA A 120 -6.77 -27.04 -36.25
CA ALA A 120 -6.36 -28.26 -35.57
C ALA A 120 -6.90 -28.35 -34.14
N SER A 121 -7.34 -29.52 -33.71
CA SER A 121 -7.99 -29.67 -32.40
C SER A 121 -7.04 -29.60 -31.20
N ASN A 122 -5.75 -29.92 -31.36
CA ASN A 122 -4.80 -30.02 -30.24
C ASN A 122 -3.44 -29.40 -30.60
N ARG A 123 -3.44 -28.20 -31.18
CA ARG A 123 -2.22 -27.46 -31.51
C ARG A 123 -2.35 -26.02 -31.04
N TYR A 124 -1.94 -25.76 -29.81
CA TYR A 124 -2.12 -24.47 -29.17
C TYR A 124 -1.33 -24.36 -27.87
N ILE A 125 -1.29 -23.15 -27.35
CA ILE A 125 -0.91 -22.76 -26.01
C ILE A 125 -2.11 -22.03 -25.43
N ASP A 126 -2.54 -22.37 -24.23
CA ASP A 126 -3.66 -21.69 -23.60
C ASP A 126 -3.56 -21.60 -22.07
N ILE A 127 -4.20 -20.56 -21.53
CA ILE A 127 -4.40 -20.35 -20.09
C ILE A 127 -5.90 -20.25 -19.85
N GLY A 128 -6.36 -20.85 -18.75
CA GLY A 128 -7.75 -20.82 -18.40
C GLY A 128 -8.03 -21.27 -16.98
N THR A 129 -9.31 -21.45 -16.66
CA THR A 129 -9.80 -21.83 -15.33
C THR A 129 -10.20 -23.30 -15.27
N VAL A 130 -10.06 -23.91 -14.10
CA VAL A 130 -10.35 -25.32 -13.85
C VAL A 130 -11.62 -25.44 -13.01
N ALA A 131 -12.70 -25.88 -13.63
CA ALA A 131 -14.02 -26.08 -13.02
C ALA A 131 -13.99 -26.83 -11.67
N ALA A 132 -13.22 -27.93 -11.61
CA ALA A 132 -13.25 -28.85 -10.48
C ALA A 132 -12.52 -28.34 -9.23
N THR A 133 -11.58 -27.42 -9.41
CA THR A 133 -10.71 -26.93 -8.33
C THR A 133 -10.88 -25.44 -8.06
N GLY A 134 -11.56 -24.69 -8.95
CA GLY A 134 -11.57 -23.24 -8.92
C GLY A 134 -10.18 -22.63 -9.12
N GLY A 135 -9.24 -23.38 -9.72
CA GLY A 135 -7.88 -22.94 -9.98
C GLY A 135 -7.64 -22.55 -11.44
N PHE A 136 -6.37 -22.36 -11.78
CA PHE A 136 -5.92 -22.10 -13.15
C PHE A 136 -5.24 -23.31 -13.79
N TYR A 137 -5.15 -23.28 -15.12
CA TYR A 137 -4.32 -24.19 -15.88
C TYR A 137 -3.46 -23.45 -16.89
N GLY A 138 -2.37 -24.09 -17.30
CA GLY A 138 -1.64 -23.76 -18.52
C GLY A 138 -1.41 -25.01 -19.34
N ARG A 139 -1.68 -24.99 -20.65
CA ARG A 139 -1.44 -26.14 -21.52
C ARG A 139 -0.65 -25.75 -22.74
N LEU A 140 0.03 -26.75 -23.29
CA LEU A 140 0.72 -26.66 -24.57
C LEU A 140 0.54 -27.98 -25.30
N ARG A 141 0.04 -27.94 -26.53
CA ARG A 141 -0.22 -29.14 -27.34
C ARG A 141 0.28 -28.97 -28.75
N ASN A 142 0.77 -30.05 -29.34
CA ASN A 142 1.23 -30.08 -30.73
C ASN A 142 0.75 -31.34 -31.48
N GLY A 143 -0.52 -31.38 -31.83
CA GLY A 143 -1.15 -32.41 -32.67
C GLY A 143 -1.84 -33.55 -31.91
N THR A 144 -1.60 -33.76 -30.62
CA THR A 144 -2.25 -34.80 -29.80
C THR A 144 -2.82 -34.27 -28.49
N ASN A 145 -3.75 -35.00 -27.87
CA ASN A 145 -4.45 -34.59 -26.64
C ASN A 145 -3.78 -35.09 -25.34
N SER A 146 -2.70 -35.88 -25.46
CA SER A 146 -2.05 -36.57 -24.34
C SER A 146 -0.54 -36.59 -24.51
N GLY A 147 0.19 -36.71 -23.40
CA GLY A 147 1.66 -36.76 -23.43
C GLY A 147 2.28 -35.36 -23.60
N PHE A 148 1.68 -34.35 -22.96
CA PHE A 148 2.18 -32.98 -22.92
C PHE A 148 2.31 -32.47 -21.48
N PRO A 149 3.13 -31.42 -21.26
CA PRO A 149 3.35 -30.84 -19.93
C PRO A 149 2.21 -29.90 -19.51
N ASP A 150 0.96 -30.36 -19.57
CA ASP A 150 -0.21 -29.61 -19.10
C ASP A 150 -0.12 -29.42 -17.57
N LEU A 151 -0.30 -28.19 -17.07
CA LEU A 151 -0.29 -27.85 -15.64
C LEU A 151 -1.71 -27.51 -15.16
N THR A 152 -2.19 -28.21 -14.13
CA THR A 152 -3.51 -27.99 -13.50
C THR A 152 -3.43 -28.08 -11.97
N PRO A 153 -2.55 -27.31 -11.30
CA PRO A 153 -2.39 -27.40 -9.85
C PRO A 153 -3.70 -27.03 -9.13
N ALA A 154 -4.02 -27.77 -8.06
CA ALA A 154 -5.16 -27.45 -7.21
C ALA A 154 -4.74 -26.37 -6.19
N PRO A 155 -5.44 -25.23 -6.12
CA PRO A 155 -5.16 -24.22 -5.11
C PRO A 155 -5.63 -24.69 -3.73
N ALA A 156 -5.09 -24.07 -2.67
CA ALA A 156 -5.48 -24.39 -1.29
C ALA A 156 -6.93 -23.97 -0.96
N ALA A 157 -7.44 -22.96 -1.65
CA ALA A 157 -8.82 -22.53 -1.65
C ALA A 157 -9.22 -22.16 -3.10
N PRO A 158 -10.51 -22.27 -3.48
CA PRO A 158 -10.97 -21.84 -4.80
C PRO A 158 -10.67 -20.35 -5.04
N LEU A 159 -10.24 -20.01 -6.25
CA LEU A 159 -9.86 -18.65 -6.68
C LEU A 159 -10.99 -17.93 -7.46
N ASN A 160 -12.14 -18.57 -7.63
CA ASN A 160 -13.34 -17.99 -8.23
C ASN A 160 -14.12 -17.14 -7.21
N ASP A 161 -13.43 -16.22 -6.56
CA ASP A 161 -13.89 -15.48 -5.37
C ASP A 161 -14.26 -14.01 -5.63
N ASP A 162 -14.48 -13.65 -6.91
CA ASP A 162 -14.70 -12.27 -7.37
C ASP A 162 -13.54 -11.30 -7.04
N ARG A 163 -12.31 -11.83 -6.90
CA ARG A 163 -11.10 -11.01 -6.83
C ARG A 163 -10.25 -11.18 -8.08
N TRP A 164 -9.46 -10.14 -8.36
CA TRP A 164 -8.45 -10.19 -9.41
C TRP A 164 -7.30 -11.10 -8.99
N HIS A 165 -6.98 -12.06 -9.85
CA HIS A 165 -5.84 -12.95 -9.71
C HIS A 165 -4.93 -12.83 -10.93
N HIS A 166 -3.62 -12.70 -10.69
CA HIS A 166 -2.64 -12.68 -11.76
C HIS A 166 -2.24 -14.12 -12.08
N VAL A 167 -2.33 -14.52 -13.35
CA VAL A 167 -1.82 -15.81 -13.81
C VAL A 167 -0.73 -15.60 -14.84
N ALA A 168 0.38 -16.32 -14.69
CA ALA A 168 1.42 -16.35 -15.70
C ALA A 168 1.81 -17.80 -16.05
N TYR A 169 1.81 -18.11 -17.34
CA TYR A 169 2.27 -19.39 -17.86
C TYR A 169 3.51 -19.19 -18.71
N THR A 170 4.55 -19.97 -18.41
CA THR A 170 5.81 -20.00 -19.14
C THR A 170 5.98 -21.34 -19.81
N ALA A 171 6.50 -21.36 -21.04
CA ALA A 171 6.86 -22.60 -21.73
C ALA A 171 8.12 -22.40 -22.57
N ASP A 172 9.14 -23.22 -22.33
CA ASP A 172 10.39 -23.27 -23.07
C ASP A 172 10.58 -24.69 -23.62
N SER A 173 10.44 -24.85 -24.93
CA SER A 173 10.61 -26.16 -25.58
C SER A 173 12.07 -26.55 -25.85
N VAL A 174 13.02 -25.63 -25.65
CA VAL A 174 14.46 -25.92 -25.71
C VAL A 174 14.91 -26.51 -24.38
N ALA A 175 14.56 -25.86 -23.28
CA ALA A 175 14.81 -26.36 -21.93
C ALA A 175 13.85 -27.50 -21.52
N ASN A 176 12.74 -27.67 -22.25
CA ASN A 176 11.62 -28.57 -21.91
C ASN A 176 11.06 -28.26 -20.51
N VAL A 177 10.76 -27.00 -20.23
CA VAL A 177 10.20 -26.56 -18.95
C VAL A 177 8.91 -25.81 -19.21
N THR A 178 7.88 -26.13 -18.42
CA THR A 178 6.68 -25.29 -18.30
C THR A 178 6.45 -24.94 -16.85
N GLN A 179 6.02 -23.71 -16.58
CA GLN A 179 5.70 -23.27 -15.22
C GLN A 179 4.43 -22.44 -15.21
N LEU A 180 3.65 -22.57 -14.13
CA LEU A 180 2.45 -21.79 -13.88
C LEU A 180 2.63 -21.03 -12.56
N TYR A 181 2.38 -19.73 -12.61
CA TYR A 181 2.42 -18.82 -11.49
C TYR A 181 1.03 -18.23 -11.26
N VAL A 182 0.66 -18.08 -9.98
CA VAL A 182 -0.57 -17.41 -9.56
C VAL A 182 -0.21 -16.37 -8.50
N ASP A 183 -0.66 -15.14 -8.68
CA ASP A 183 -0.37 -13.99 -7.81
C ASP A 183 1.15 -13.81 -7.56
N GLY A 184 1.95 -14.05 -8.61
CA GLY A 184 3.40 -13.93 -8.57
C GLY A 184 4.14 -15.15 -8.00
N VAL A 185 3.42 -16.15 -7.48
CA VAL A 185 3.99 -17.33 -6.81
C VAL A 185 3.94 -18.54 -7.74
N LEU A 186 5.04 -19.30 -7.82
CA LEU A 186 5.10 -20.56 -8.59
C LEU A 186 4.17 -21.61 -7.96
N VAL A 187 3.14 -22.05 -8.70
CA VAL A 187 2.17 -23.06 -8.24
C VAL A 187 2.31 -24.41 -8.95
N GLY A 188 3.01 -24.45 -10.09
CA GLY A 188 3.25 -25.69 -10.82
C GLY A 188 4.46 -25.58 -11.74
N SER A 189 5.23 -26.67 -11.85
CA SER A 189 6.37 -26.78 -12.76
C SER A 189 6.54 -28.24 -13.18
N THR A 190 6.86 -28.47 -14.45
CA THR A 190 7.27 -29.80 -14.93
C THR A 190 8.31 -29.67 -16.03
N THR A 191 9.15 -30.68 -16.14
CA THR A 191 10.08 -30.88 -17.26
C THR A 191 9.75 -32.10 -18.12
N THR A 192 8.65 -32.79 -17.78
CA THR A 192 8.24 -34.02 -18.44
C THR A 192 6.75 -33.99 -18.76
N PRO A 193 6.36 -34.54 -19.93
CA PRO A 193 7.23 -35.03 -21.00
C PRO A 193 7.92 -33.88 -21.75
N ALA A 194 9.03 -34.19 -22.44
CA ALA A 194 9.63 -33.28 -23.40
C ALA A 194 8.61 -32.94 -24.51
N PHE A 195 8.69 -31.73 -25.06
CA PHE A 195 7.70 -31.24 -26.00
C PHE A 195 8.33 -30.39 -27.10
N SER A 196 7.67 -30.37 -28.25
CA SER A 196 7.95 -29.42 -29.33
C SER A 196 7.02 -28.23 -29.20
N PHE A 197 7.52 -27.02 -29.48
CA PHE A 197 6.67 -25.84 -29.57
C PHE A 197 5.59 -26.02 -30.66
N PRO A 198 4.32 -25.63 -30.44
CA PRO A 198 3.26 -25.83 -31.41
C PRO A 198 3.51 -25.05 -32.70
N SER A 199 3.26 -25.69 -33.85
CA SER A 199 3.41 -25.04 -35.16
C SER A 199 2.46 -25.67 -36.20
N PRO A 200 1.76 -24.87 -37.02
CA PRO A 200 1.72 -23.41 -36.99
C PRO A 200 0.93 -22.84 -35.80
N LEU A 201 1.20 -21.57 -35.47
CA LEU A 201 0.28 -20.70 -34.73
C LEU A 201 -0.28 -19.69 -35.73
N ASN A 202 -1.60 -19.54 -35.79
CA ASN A 202 -2.25 -18.67 -36.75
C ASN A 202 -3.51 -17.97 -36.23
N ASN A 203 -3.81 -18.11 -34.93
CA ASN A 203 -4.97 -17.51 -34.29
C ASN A 203 -4.67 -17.16 -32.83
N LEU A 204 -4.96 -15.92 -32.43
CA LEU A 204 -4.83 -15.41 -31.07
C LEU A 204 -6.17 -14.81 -30.65
N GLU A 205 -6.72 -15.33 -29.56
CA GLU A 205 -8.04 -14.93 -29.07
C GLU A 205 -8.05 -14.79 -27.54
N ILE A 206 -8.91 -13.89 -27.05
CA ILE A 206 -9.30 -13.79 -25.64
C ILE A 206 -10.75 -14.24 -25.52
N GLY A 207 -11.02 -15.15 -24.58
CA GLY A 207 -12.36 -15.51 -24.15
C GLY A 207 -12.89 -16.85 -24.67
N ARG A 208 -12.11 -17.63 -25.45
CA ARG A 208 -12.46 -19.00 -25.82
C ARG A 208 -11.24 -19.83 -26.24
N LEU A 209 -11.45 -21.14 -26.40
CA LEU A 209 -10.51 -22.03 -27.08
C LEU A 209 -10.74 -21.95 -28.60
N GLY A 210 -10.00 -21.06 -29.28
CA GLY A 210 -10.15 -20.66 -30.70
C GLY A 210 -9.68 -21.64 -31.78
N ARG A 211 -9.92 -22.94 -31.59
CA ARG A 211 -9.51 -24.01 -32.53
C ARG A 211 -10.59 -24.33 -33.56
N SER A 212 -10.41 -25.40 -34.36
CA SER A 212 -11.34 -25.84 -35.42
C SER A 212 -12.80 -25.96 -35.02
N ALA A 213 -13.06 -26.34 -33.77
CA ALA A 213 -14.36 -26.26 -33.14
C ALA A 213 -14.20 -25.41 -31.86
N PRO A 214 -14.55 -24.12 -31.91
CA PRO A 214 -14.45 -23.24 -30.76
C PRO A 214 -15.30 -23.74 -29.60
N THR A 215 -14.77 -23.66 -28.39
CA THR A 215 -15.39 -24.18 -27.15
C THR A 215 -14.74 -23.53 -25.93
N ASP A 216 -15.06 -24.01 -24.72
CA ASP A 216 -14.47 -23.57 -23.45
C ASP A 216 -14.46 -22.03 -23.35
N ALA A 217 -15.62 -21.38 -23.56
CA ALA A 217 -15.72 -19.93 -23.51
C ALA A 217 -15.60 -19.41 -22.07
N PHE A 218 -14.92 -18.29 -21.91
CA PHE A 218 -14.68 -17.69 -20.60
C PHE A 218 -15.87 -16.87 -20.11
N GLU A 219 -16.20 -17.05 -18.83
CA GLU A 219 -17.15 -16.22 -18.10
C GLU A 219 -16.42 -15.48 -16.98
N GLY A 220 -16.13 -14.20 -17.19
CA GLY A 220 -15.35 -13.41 -16.25
C GLY A 220 -14.73 -12.17 -16.88
N SER A 221 -13.95 -11.43 -16.10
CA SER A 221 -13.24 -10.23 -16.52
C SER A 221 -11.76 -10.51 -16.75
N VAL A 222 -11.19 -9.84 -17.76
CA VAL A 222 -9.78 -9.94 -18.17
C VAL A 222 -9.16 -8.55 -18.20
N ASP A 223 -7.94 -8.43 -17.69
CA ASP A 223 -7.19 -7.17 -17.62
C ASP A 223 -5.66 -7.42 -17.81
N GLU A 224 -4.92 -6.41 -18.30
CA GLU A 224 -3.46 -6.37 -18.46
C GLU A 224 -2.82 -7.65 -19.06
N LEU A 225 -3.27 -8.07 -20.25
CA LEU A 225 -2.65 -9.18 -20.99
C LEU A 225 -1.28 -8.77 -21.55
N ARG A 226 -0.26 -9.60 -21.29
CA ARG A 226 1.09 -9.46 -21.87
C ARG A 226 1.58 -10.79 -22.42
N ILE A 227 2.28 -10.73 -23.56
CA ILE A 227 2.90 -11.90 -24.22
C ILE A 227 4.36 -11.56 -24.52
N HIS A 228 5.29 -12.42 -24.10
CA HIS A 228 6.72 -12.31 -24.35
C HIS A 228 7.21 -13.56 -25.08
N ASP A 229 8.24 -13.42 -25.93
CA ASP A 229 8.99 -14.53 -26.56
C ASP A 229 10.15 -15.06 -25.71
N THR A 230 10.24 -14.62 -24.46
CA THR A 230 11.25 -15.01 -23.49
C THR A 230 10.58 -15.59 -22.24
N ILE A 231 11.37 -16.30 -21.44
CA ILE A 231 10.95 -16.77 -20.11
C ILE A 231 11.27 -15.68 -19.10
N LEU A 232 10.23 -15.03 -18.57
CA LEU A 232 10.41 -14.07 -17.48
C LEU A 232 10.84 -14.82 -16.20
N THR A 233 11.67 -14.16 -15.41
CA THR A 233 12.09 -14.67 -14.12
C THR A 233 10.95 -14.61 -13.09
N ALA A 234 11.06 -15.38 -12.02
CA ALA A 234 10.07 -15.34 -10.93
C ALA A 234 9.92 -13.93 -10.32
N ALA A 235 11.01 -13.16 -10.22
CA ALA A 235 10.96 -11.79 -9.70
C ALA A 235 10.24 -10.82 -10.65
N GLU A 236 10.44 -10.97 -11.96
CA GLU A 236 9.70 -10.21 -12.97
C GLU A 236 8.21 -10.57 -12.92
N ILE A 237 7.87 -11.86 -12.87
CA ILE A 237 6.47 -12.31 -12.77
C ILE A 237 5.82 -11.81 -11.46
N GLN A 238 6.56 -11.81 -10.36
CA GLN A 238 6.08 -11.27 -9.08
C GLN A 238 5.77 -9.77 -9.21
N ALA A 239 6.64 -8.99 -9.85
CA ALA A 239 6.40 -7.57 -10.08
C ALA A 239 5.20 -7.30 -11.01
N LEU A 240 4.95 -8.14 -12.03
CA LEU A 240 3.74 -8.03 -12.86
C LEU A 240 2.45 -8.38 -12.09
N ALA A 241 2.58 -9.17 -11.01
CA ALA A 241 1.49 -9.60 -10.14
C ALA A 241 1.21 -8.64 -8.98
N GLU A 242 1.96 -7.53 -8.86
CA GLU A 242 1.70 -6.53 -7.83
C GLU A 242 0.34 -5.86 -8.11
N MET A 243 -0.55 -5.90 -7.13
CA MET A 243 -1.78 -5.12 -7.15
C MET A 243 -1.43 -3.63 -7.24
N PRO A 244 -2.21 -2.80 -7.94
CA PRO A 244 -2.04 -1.37 -7.88
C PRO A 244 -2.11 -0.93 -6.41
N PRO A 245 -1.29 0.06 -6.01
CA PRO A 245 -1.46 0.67 -4.70
C PRO A 245 -2.91 1.09 -4.52
N ALA A 246 -3.44 0.88 -3.31
CA ALA A 246 -4.77 1.34 -2.96
C ALA A 246 -4.95 2.82 -3.30
N ASP A 247 -6.11 3.17 -3.85
CA ASP A 247 -6.45 4.55 -4.21
C ASP A 247 -7.85 4.82 -3.63
N PRO A 248 -8.08 5.86 -2.81
CA PRO A 248 -7.06 6.78 -2.29
C PRO A 248 -6.10 6.09 -1.32
N ALA A 249 -4.89 6.64 -1.16
CA ALA A 249 -3.86 6.07 -0.30
C ALA A 249 -3.55 7.01 0.88
N LEU A 250 -4.10 6.73 2.06
CA LEU A 250 -3.75 7.46 3.27
C LEU A 250 -2.30 7.17 3.67
N ALA A 251 -1.46 8.19 3.67
CA ALA A 251 -0.13 8.15 4.25
C ALA A 251 -0.07 8.98 5.53
N ILE A 252 0.14 8.29 6.65
CA ILE A 252 0.29 8.87 7.98
C ILE A 252 1.22 7.98 8.81
N ALA A 253 2.04 8.59 9.68
CA ALA A 253 2.92 7.85 10.57
C ALA A 253 2.11 6.94 11.52
N ALA A 254 2.64 5.75 11.82
CA ALA A 254 1.99 4.83 12.76
C ALA A 254 2.02 5.36 14.20
N THR A 255 3.06 6.13 14.54
CA THR A 255 3.19 6.87 15.80
C THR A 255 3.73 8.25 15.50
N VAL A 256 3.18 9.27 16.15
CA VAL A 256 3.68 10.65 16.13
C VAL A 256 4.16 11.06 17.53
N SER A 257 5.34 11.67 17.58
CA SER A 257 5.90 12.26 18.78
C SER A 257 5.92 13.78 18.62
N LEU A 258 5.26 14.48 19.52
CA LEU A 258 5.03 15.92 19.47
C LEU A 258 5.52 16.56 20.78
N SER A 259 5.79 17.86 20.74
CA SER A 259 6.10 18.65 21.94
C SER A 259 5.04 19.73 22.14
N SER A 260 4.69 20.00 23.40
CA SER A 260 3.83 21.13 23.79
C SER A 260 4.57 22.02 24.77
N ASN A 261 4.29 23.33 24.75
CA ASN A 261 4.83 24.28 25.71
C ASN A 261 4.11 24.27 27.07
N GLY A 262 3.27 23.27 27.34
CA GLY A 262 2.47 23.19 28.55
C GLY A 262 1.18 24.02 28.49
N GLN A 263 0.99 24.86 27.48
CA GLN A 263 -0.23 25.64 27.34
C GLN A 263 -1.27 24.90 26.47
N PRO A 264 -2.58 25.13 26.69
CA PRO A 264 -3.62 24.56 25.83
C PRO A 264 -3.46 25.04 24.37
N GLY A 265 -3.56 24.12 23.41
CA GLY A 265 -3.40 24.46 22.01
C GLY A 265 -3.53 23.28 21.05
N ASP A 266 -3.50 23.58 19.75
CA ASP A 266 -3.56 22.57 18.70
C ASP A 266 -2.18 22.02 18.36
N LEU A 267 -2.08 20.70 18.35
CA LEU A 267 -0.96 19.96 17.79
C LEU A 267 -1.33 19.45 16.39
N LEU A 268 -0.41 19.61 15.43
CA LEU A 268 -0.64 19.22 14.04
C LEU A 268 -0.10 17.81 13.77
N ILE A 269 -0.97 16.94 13.27
CA ILE A 269 -0.62 15.61 12.80
C ILE A 269 -0.73 15.60 11.27
N PRO A 270 0.40 15.61 10.54
CA PRO A 270 0.38 15.65 9.09
C PRO A 270 0.00 14.29 8.49
N PHE A 271 -0.74 14.35 7.39
CA PHE A 271 -1.05 13.19 6.55
C PHE A 271 -1.14 13.60 5.07
N SER A 272 -1.10 12.63 4.17
CA SER A 272 -1.26 12.86 2.74
C SER A 272 -2.11 11.81 2.07
N ASN A 273 -2.63 12.17 0.90
CA ASN A 273 -3.18 11.23 -0.06
C ASN A 273 -2.10 10.89 -1.10
N ASN A 274 -1.43 9.76 -0.94
CA ASN A 274 -0.46 9.24 -1.90
C ASN A 274 -1.12 8.46 -3.06
N GLY A 275 -2.46 8.43 -3.10
CA GLY A 275 -3.22 7.90 -4.23
C GLY A 275 -3.04 8.76 -5.47
N THR A 276 -3.48 8.24 -6.62
CA THR A 276 -3.19 8.83 -7.93
C THR A 276 -4.42 9.42 -8.61
N THR A 277 -5.61 8.90 -8.30
CA THR A 277 -6.85 9.19 -9.02
C THR A 277 -8.00 9.53 -8.10
N GLN A 278 -8.05 9.00 -6.88
CA GLN A 278 -9.19 9.19 -5.98
C GLN A 278 -8.91 10.19 -4.87
N THR A 279 -9.95 10.94 -4.49
CA THR A 279 -9.93 11.84 -3.35
C THR A 279 -9.99 11.04 -2.05
N LEU A 280 -9.08 11.32 -1.12
CA LEU A 280 -9.11 10.77 0.23
C LEU A 280 -10.11 11.55 1.08
N THR A 281 -11.08 10.82 1.65
CA THR A 281 -12.11 11.37 2.51
C THR A 281 -12.17 10.60 3.82
N PHE A 282 -12.26 11.35 4.91
CA PHE A 282 -12.56 10.88 6.25
C PHE A 282 -14.08 10.71 6.38
N THR A 283 -14.54 9.49 6.68
CA THR A 283 -15.94 9.05 6.51
C THR A 283 -16.60 8.62 7.82
N GLY A 284 -17.94 8.72 7.86
CA GLY A 284 -18.75 8.36 9.03
C GLY A 284 -19.02 9.54 9.98
N PRO A 285 -19.82 9.31 11.05
CA PRO A 285 -20.26 10.36 11.97
C PRO A 285 -19.15 10.85 12.92
N SER A 286 -18.12 10.03 13.16
CA SER A 286 -16.96 10.35 13.99
C SER A 286 -15.70 9.82 13.32
N PRO A 287 -15.28 10.42 12.20
CA PRO A 287 -14.23 9.87 11.35
C PRO A 287 -12.84 9.93 11.99
N VAL A 288 -12.67 10.77 13.01
CA VAL A 288 -11.47 10.84 13.84
C VAL A 288 -11.96 10.71 15.29
N SER A 289 -11.46 9.70 16.00
CA SER A 289 -11.80 9.45 17.40
C SER A 289 -10.54 9.23 18.21
N ILE A 290 -10.59 9.56 19.50
CA ILE A 290 -9.46 9.48 20.43
C ILE A 290 -9.79 8.44 21.50
N SER A 291 -8.79 7.66 21.88
CA SER A 291 -8.84 6.67 22.95
C SER A 291 -7.48 6.54 23.60
N GLY A 292 -7.35 5.70 24.63
CA GLY A 292 -6.09 5.43 25.30
C GLY A 292 -5.95 6.10 26.67
N PRO A 293 -4.77 6.00 27.30
CA PRO A 293 -4.58 6.31 28.72
C PRO A 293 -4.84 7.77 29.09
N ASP A 294 -4.40 8.71 28.24
CA ASP A 294 -4.51 10.14 28.48
C ASP A 294 -5.52 10.82 27.53
N ALA A 295 -6.50 10.06 27.02
CA ALA A 295 -7.46 10.57 26.01
C ALA A 295 -8.22 11.82 26.45
N ASP A 296 -8.48 11.96 27.76
CA ASP A 296 -9.23 13.08 28.33
C ASP A 296 -8.51 14.44 28.22
N PHE A 297 -7.20 14.43 27.94
CA PHE A 297 -6.39 15.65 27.70
C PHE A 297 -6.40 16.08 26.22
N PHE A 298 -7.09 15.34 25.36
CA PHE A 298 -7.13 15.58 23.93
C PHE A 298 -8.56 15.71 23.40
N HIS A 299 -8.72 16.53 22.37
CA HIS A 299 -9.93 16.55 21.56
C HIS A 299 -9.60 16.81 20.09
N VAL A 300 -10.48 16.38 19.18
CA VAL A 300 -10.32 16.69 17.76
C VAL A 300 -10.87 18.10 17.53
N SER A 301 -9.99 19.08 17.35
CA SER A 301 -10.39 20.48 17.07
C SER A 301 -10.72 20.70 15.59
N GLY A 302 -10.13 19.91 14.70
CA GLY A 302 -10.50 19.86 13.29
C GLY A 302 -9.58 18.98 12.45
N PHE A 303 -9.87 18.82 11.17
CA PHE A 303 -9.01 18.12 10.23
C PHE A 303 -9.30 18.58 8.80
N ASP A 304 -8.27 18.57 7.96
CA ASP A 304 -8.46 18.75 6.52
C ASP A 304 -9.16 17.49 5.95
N ASN A 305 -10.07 17.65 5.01
CA ASN A 305 -10.82 16.53 4.42
C ASN A 305 -10.97 16.74 2.90
N ASN A 306 -11.31 15.69 2.17
CA ASN A 306 -11.40 15.68 0.70
C ASN A 306 -10.07 16.05 0.03
N LEU A 307 -8.99 15.36 0.43
CA LEU A 307 -7.66 15.59 -0.12
C LEU A 307 -7.56 14.99 -1.53
N ALA A 308 -7.31 15.84 -2.52
CA ALA A 308 -7.02 15.42 -3.88
C ALA A 308 -5.78 14.50 -3.94
N PRO A 309 -5.62 13.68 -5.01
CA PRO A 309 -4.41 12.91 -5.23
C PRO A 309 -3.13 13.75 -5.09
N GLY A 310 -2.16 13.25 -4.32
CA GLY A 310 -0.89 13.94 -4.02
C GLY A 310 -0.98 15.08 -3.00
N ALA A 311 -2.16 15.46 -2.52
CA ALA A 311 -2.32 16.54 -1.54
C ALA A 311 -1.93 16.10 -0.13
N SER A 312 -1.55 17.07 0.70
CA SER A 312 -1.28 16.89 2.13
C SER A 312 -2.24 17.74 2.97
N GLY A 313 -2.49 17.31 4.20
CA GLY A 313 -3.35 17.98 5.16
C GLY A 313 -2.92 17.67 6.59
N ASN A 314 -3.63 18.25 7.55
CA ASN A 314 -3.37 18.06 8.97
C ASN A 314 -4.63 17.68 9.72
N ILE A 315 -4.47 16.81 10.70
CA ILE A 315 -5.41 16.69 11.82
C ILE A 315 -4.94 17.66 12.89
N ARG A 316 -5.86 18.48 13.38
CA ARG A 316 -5.64 19.41 14.49
C ARG A 316 -6.16 18.72 15.74
N LEU A 317 -5.21 18.34 16.60
CA LEU A 317 -5.46 17.67 17.85
C LEU A 317 -5.32 18.71 18.96
N GLY A 318 -6.44 19.18 19.47
CA GLY A 318 -6.45 20.05 20.64
C GLY A 318 -5.92 19.28 21.84
N PHE A 319 -4.95 19.87 22.53
CA PHE A 319 -4.29 19.30 23.70
C PHE A 319 -4.35 20.33 24.83
N ASP A 320 -4.83 19.89 26.00
CA ASP A 320 -4.90 20.72 27.20
C ASP A 320 -4.34 19.93 28.40
N PRO A 321 -3.06 20.15 28.75
CA PRO A 321 -2.43 19.48 29.89
C PRO A 321 -2.82 20.09 31.25
N THR A 322 -3.63 21.15 31.28
CA THR A 322 -4.05 21.85 32.51
C THR A 322 -5.35 21.29 33.10
N LEU A 323 -6.02 20.39 32.40
CA LEU A 323 -7.25 19.74 32.88
C LEU A 323 -6.98 18.94 34.17
N ALA A 324 -7.93 19.02 35.12
CA ALA A 324 -7.79 18.59 36.52
C ALA A 324 -7.17 17.18 36.68
N GLY A 325 -5.89 17.13 37.06
CA GLY A 325 -5.09 15.89 37.18
C GLY A 325 -3.93 15.77 36.18
N GLY A 326 -3.75 16.76 35.30
CA GLY A 326 -2.59 16.92 34.43
C GLY A 326 -1.37 17.47 35.18
N GLY A 327 -0.17 17.19 34.64
CA GLY A 327 1.11 17.67 35.17
C GLY A 327 2.23 17.52 34.13
N ALA A 328 3.46 17.93 34.44
CA ALA A 328 4.58 17.81 33.52
C ALA A 328 5.00 16.32 33.34
N ARG A 329 4.42 15.65 32.35
CA ARG A 329 4.72 14.25 32.00
C ARG A 329 4.62 14.00 30.49
N ASN A 330 4.88 12.75 30.09
CA ASN A 330 4.57 12.29 28.75
C ASN A 330 3.11 11.84 28.70
N TYR A 331 2.36 12.38 27.74
CA TYR A 331 0.96 12.05 27.48
C TYR A 331 0.85 11.11 26.28
N SER A 332 -0.07 10.17 26.36
CA SER A 332 -0.27 9.15 25.33
C SER A 332 -1.74 8.95 24.97
N ALA A 333 -2.01 8.92 23.67
CA ALA A 333 -3.34 8.62 23.14
C ALA A 333 -3.24 7.79 21.86
N VAL A 334 -4.37 7.25 21.43
CA VAL A 334 -4.54 6.55 20.16
C VAL A 334 -5.63 7.25 19.36
N LEU A 335 -5.27 7.71 18.19
CA LEU A 335 -6.18 8.29 17.21
C LEU A 335 -6.67 7.19 16.27
N THR A 336 -7.98 7.03 16.12
CA THR A 336 -8.58 6.11 15.16
C THR A 336 -9.25 6.90 14.04
N LEU A 337 -8.80 6.66 12.81
CA LEU A 337 -9.24 7.31 11.58
C LEU A 337 -10.12 6.36 10.79
N THR A 338 -11.25 6.83 10.29
CA THR A 338 -12.12 6.10 9.36
C THR A 338 -12.14 6.80 8.01
N THR A 339 -11.82 6.09 6.94
CA THR A 339 -11.63 6.67 5.60
C THR A 339 -12.31 5.85 4.51
N ASN A 340 -12.32 6.40 3.28
CA ASN A 340 -12.73 5.69 2.06
C ASN A 340 -11.62 4.85 1.42
N HIS A 341 -10.53 4.55 2.13
CA HIS A 341 -9.48 3.65 1.63
C HIS A 341 -10.03 2.23 1.43
N PRO A 342 -9.86 1.60 0.25
CA PRO A 342 -10.51 0.33 -0.08
C PRO A 342 -10.10 -0.83 0.83
N ASP A 343 -8.80 -0.93 1.17
CA ASP A 343 -8.29 -2.03 2.00
C ASP A 343 -8.11 -1.69 3.49
N GLN A 344 -8.23 -0.41 3.87
CA GLN A 344 -7.93 0.11 5.20
C GLN A 344 -8.95 1.18 5.60
N ALA A 345 -10.23 0.77 5.63
CA ALA A 345 -11.32 1.65 6.04
C ALA A 345 -11.09 2.26 7.44
N THR A 346 -10.26 1.64 8.29
CA THR A 346 -9.85 2.19 9.59
C THR A 346 -8.33 2.13 9.77
N ARG A 347 -7.74 3.19 10.33
CA ARG A 347 -6.30 3.33 10.64
C ARG A 347 -6.10 3.89 12.05
N THR A 348 -5.24 3.26 12.84
CA THR A 348 -4.86 3.76 14.18
C THR A 348 -3.49 4.43 14.15
N VAL A 349 -3.35 5.53 14.89
CA VAL A 349 -2.11 6.30 15.06
C VAL A 349 -1.83 6.49 16.54
N GLY A 350 -0.66 6.08 17.01
CA GLY A 350 -0.20 6.40 18.36
C GLY A 350 0.23 7.86 18.45
N VAL A 351 -0.20 8.57 19.48
CA VAL A 351 0.20 9.95 19.77
C VAL A 351 0.97 9.95 21.07
N GLN A 352 2.15 10.58 21.07
CA GLN A 352 2.98 10.83 22.24
C GLN A 352 3.28 12.32 22.31
N VAL A 353 3.02 12.95 23.45
CA VAL A 353 3.29 14.37 23.67
C VAL A 353 4.16 14.54 24.90
N SER A 354 5.32 15.17 24.73
CA SER A 354 6.17 15.62 25.84
C SER A 354 5.98 17.11 26.09
N ILE A 355 5.95 17.53 27.35
CA ILE A 355 5.95 18.95 27.71
C ILE A 355 7.39 19.49 27.69
N ASP A 356 7.58 20.61 27.00
CA ASP A 356 8.80 21.41 26.98
C ASP A 356 8.40 22.88 27.13
N PHE A 357 8.50 23.40 28.36
CA PHE A 357 8.12 24.77 28.70
C PHE A 357 8.95 25.85 27.96
N GLY A 358 10.03 25.46 27.28
CA GLY A 358 10.93 26.38 26.60
C GLY A 358 11.84 27.12 27.59
N THR A 359 12.42 28.23 27.12
CA THR A 359 13.50 28.94 27.84
C THR A 359 13.27 30.44 27.97
N THR A 360 12.07 30.93 27.63
CA THR A 360 11.75 32.35 27.84
C THR A 360 11.57 32.56 29.34
N ASP A 361 12.20 33.59 29.89
CA ASP A 361 12.17 33.98 31.31
C ASP A 361 12.15 35.52 31.33
N THR A 362 10.98 36.08 31.60
CA THR A 362 10.68 37.51 31.42
C THR A 362 11.17 38.37 32.58
N ASP A 363 11.20 37.86 33.81
CA ASP A 363 11.67 38.60 34.99
C ASP A 363 13.07 38.22 35.49
N GLY A 364 13.68 37.20 34.87
CA GLY A 364 15.09 36.85 34.98
C GLY A 364 15.45 36.06 36.23
N ASP A 365 14.50 35.35 36.82
CA ASP A 365 14.69 34.61 38.07
C ASP A 365 15.10 33.14 37.89
N GLY A 366 15.07 32.66 36.64
CA GLY A 366 15.43 31.30 36.26
C GLY A 366 14.25 30.34 36.08
N LEU A 367 13.00 30.79 36.30
CA LEU A 367 11.78 30.05 35.98
C LEU A 367 11.33 30.37 34.54
N PRO A 368 11.03 29.36 33.70
CA PRO A 368 10.48 29.63 32.37
C PRO A 368 9.05 30.17 32.41
N ASP A 369 8.74 31.17 31.60
CA ASP A 369 7.43 31.83 31.55
C ASP A 369 6.27 30.83 31.41
N ASN A 370 6.40 29.85 30.51
CA ASN A 370 5.32 28.88 30.28
C ASN A 370 5.16 27.91 31.45
N TRP A 371 6.22 27.65 32.22
CA TRP A 371 6.16 26.84 33.45
C TRP A 371 5.43 27.61 34.54
N GLU A 372 5.80 28.87 34.74
CA GLU A 372 5.13 29.76 35.70
C GLU A 372 3.64 29.89 35.38
N ILE A 373 3.30 30.18 34.12
CA ILE A 373 1.89 30.27 33.68
C ILE A 373 1.16 28.93 33.89
N PHE A 374 1.81 27.80 33.57
CA PHE A 374 1.23 26.47 33.76
C PHE A 374 0.88 26.19 35.22
N HIS A 375 1.71 26.66 36.16
CA HIS A 375 1.51 26.50 37.60
C HIS A 375 0.84 27.70 38.29
N GLY A 376 0.26 28.64 37.52
CA GLY A 376 -0.49 29.78 38.05
C GLY A 376 0.37 30.87 38.73
N LEU A 377 1.67 30.88 38.48
CA LEU A 377 2.61 31.91 38.88
C LEU A 377 2.66 33.04 37.84
N SER A 378 3.31 34.16 38.19
CA SER A 378 3.38 35.36 37.36
C SER A 378 4.77 35.53 36.75
N PRO A 379 4.94 35.42 35.40
CA PRO A 379 6.24 35.53 34.72
C PRO A 379 6.84 36.95 34.66
N HIS A 380 6.29 37.88 35.44
CA HIS A 380 6.71 39.27 35.49
C HIS A 380 7.06 39.70 36.92
N ASP A 381 7.17 38.75 37.84
CA ASP A 381 7.43 38.98 39.25
C ASP A 381 8.35 37.90 39.83
N ASN A 382 9.65 38.19 39.84
CA ASN A 382 10.74 37.36 40.37
C ASN A 382 10.73 37.17 41.90
N GLY A 383 9.58 37.31 42.55
CA GLY A 383 9.40 37.28 44.00
C GLY A 383 9.53 38.64 44.69
N SER A 384 9.73 39.72 43.93
CA SER A 384 9.90 41.07 44.48
C SER A 384 8.59 41.72 44.95
N VAL A 385 7.47 41.39 44.31
CA VAL A 385 6.12 41.86 44.69
C VAL A 385 5.40 40.79 45.51
N ASN A 386 5.34 39.57 45.01
CA ASN A 386 4.81 38.41 45.72
C ASN A 386 5.86 37.30 45.74
N ARG A 387 6.38 36.99 46.93
CA ARG A 387 7.43 35.98 47.13
C ARG A 387 7.08 34.61 46.51
N SER A 388 5.80 34.24 46.46
CA SER A 388 5.35 32.97 45.88
C SER A 388 5.64 32.85 44.38
N ASN A 389 5.79 33.96 43.65
CA ASN A 389 6.06 33.93 42.21
C ASN A 389 7.53 33.65 41.89
N GLY A 390 8.46 34.02 42.79
CA GLY A 390 9.88 33.91 42.50
C GLY A 390 10.45 32.50 42.62
N ALA A 391 11.65 32.29 42.09
CA ALA A 391 12.43 31.05 42.16
C ALA A 391 12.64 30.48 43.58
N ASP A 392 12.68 31.34 44.60
CA ASP A 392 12.79 31.00 46.04
C ASP A 392 11.42 30.94 46.76
N GLY A 393 10.32 31.06 46.01
CA GLY A 393 8.95 30.95 46.50
C GLY A 393 8.58 29.51 46.84
N ASP A 394 7.72 29.34 47.85
CA ASP A 394 7.17 28.06 48.31
C ASP A 394 5.65 28.28 48.53
N PRO A 395 4.83 28.27 47.46
CA PRO A 395 3.42 28.64 47.55
C PRO A 395 2.58 27.66 48.37
N ASP A 396 2.93 26.37 48.36
CA ASP A 396 2.20 25.29 49.03
C ASP A 396 2.72 24.94 50.45
N ASN A 397 3.83 25.59 50.85
CA ASN A 397 4.49 25.49 52.16
C ASN A 397 4.94 24.07 52.51
N ASP A 398 5.46 23.33 51.53
CA ASP A 398 5.99 21.99 51.72
C ASP A 398 7.52 21.95 51.93
N GLY A 399 8.18 23.10 51.72
CA GLY A 399 9.61 23.28 51.90
C GLY A 399 10.45 23.10 50.64
N LEU A 400 9.85 22.85 49.48
CA LEU A 400 10.51 22.88 48.16
C LEU A 400 10.29 24.24 47.50
N PRO A 401 11.36 24.95 47.08
CA PRO A 401 11.20 26.18 46.33
C PRO A 401 10.86 25.90 44.86
N ASN A 402 10.14 26.82 44.21
CA ASN A 402 9.75 26.76 42.79
C ASN A 402 10.89 26.30 41.85
N SER A 403 12.11 26.81 42.05
CA SER A 403 13.28 26.45 41.23
C SER A 403 13.72 24.98 41.37
N GLU A 404 13.56 24.41 42.56
CA GLU A 404 13.81 22.99 42.79
C GLU A 404 12.65 22.17 42.20
N GLU A 405 11.41 22.63 42.35
CA GLU A 405 10.25 21.97 41.77
C GLU A 405 10.27 21.90 40.25
N LEU A 406 10.67 22.99 39.59
CA LEU A 406 10.94 23.01 38.15
C LEU A 406 11.95 21.92 37.75
N PHE A 407 13.04 21.76 38.52
CA PHE A 407 14.06 20.75 38.26
C PHE A 407 13.53 19.32 38.50
N LEU A 408 12.60 19.16 39.45
CA LEU A 408 12.03 17.89 39.84
C LEU A 408 10.80 17.48 39.01
N GLY A 409 10.18 18.43 38.31
CA GLY A 409 8.90 18.27 37.62
C GLY A 409 7.71 18.10 38.58
N SER A 410 7.80 18.65 39.79
CA SER A 410 6.68 18.73 40.75
C SER A 410 5.82 19.98 40.50
N ASP A 411 4.75 20.15 41.28
CA ASP A 411 3.80 21.24 41.15
C ASP A 411 3.84 22.16 42.37
N PRO A 412 4.26 23.44 42.23
CA PRO A 412 4.44 24.39 43.33
C PRO A 412 3.16 24.81 44.04
N GLN A 413 2.02 24.34 43.57
CA GLN A 413 0.72 24.57 44.22
C GLN A 413 0.27 23.36 45.07
N GLU A 414 1.00 22.24 45.06
CA GLU A 414 0.54 20.93 45.55
C GLU A 414 1.51 20.26 46.53
N ASN A 415 1.25 20.47 47.82
CA ASN A 415 2.11 20.01 48.91
C ASN A 415 2.48 18.50 48.80
N GLU A 416 3.76 18.21 48.61
CA GLU A 416 4.29 16.86 48.39
C GLU A 416 4.82 16.18 49.67
N SER A 417 4.84 16.88 50.81
CA SER A 417 5.48 16.45 52.06
C SER A 417 5.01 15.09 52.62
N GLY A 418 3.85 14.58 52.18
CA GLY A 418 3.25 13.30 52.60
C GLY A 418 3.23 12.19 51.53
N LYS A 419 3.71 12.45 50.30
CA LYS A 419 3.69 11.46 49.20
C LYS A 419 4.90 10.51 49.30
N PRO A 420 4.75 9.20 49.02
CA PRO A 420 5.88 8.29 49.02
C PRO A 420 6.90 8.70 47.94
N TRP A 421 8.18 8.79 48.34
CA TRP A 421 9.29 9.20 47.46
C TRP A 421 9.34 8.30 46.22
N GLN A 422 8.88 8.79 45.07
CA GLN A 422 9.05 8.07 43.81
C GLN A 422 10.49 8.27 43.31
N PRO A 423 11.19 7.21 42.86
CA PRO A 423 12.55 7.35 42.35
C PRO A 423 12.53 8.25 41.10
N ARG A 424 13.06 9.46 41.28
CA ARG A 424 13.17 10.50 40.25
C ARG A 424 14.18 10.09 39.16
N PRO A 425 14.00 10.49 37.88
CA PRO A 425 14.86 10.07 36.78
C PRO A 425 16.33 10.34 37.08
N ALA A 426 17.18 9.34 36.83
CA ALA A 426 18.59 9.38 37.17
C ALA A 426 19.32 10.54 36.47
N LYS A 427 20.02 11.36 37.25
CA LYS A 427 21.00 12.36 36.78
C LYS A 427 22.00 11.72 35.81
N ALA A 428 21.98 12.13 34.54
CA ALA A 428 23.20 12.26 33.76
C ALA A 428 23.78 13.64 34.04
N ALA A 429 24.38 13.82 35.23
CA ALA A 429 25.11 15.04 35.54
C ALA A 429 26.48 14.99 34.86
N VAL A 430 26.69 15.76 33.79
CA VAL A 430 28.04 16.14 33.37
C VAL A 430 28.55 17.16 34.38
N MET A 431 29.34 16.67 35.34
CA MET A 431 30.06 17.52 36.29
C MET A 431 31.23 18.19 35.55
N VAL A 432 31.06 19.46 35.14
CA VAL A 432 32.20 20.29 34.71
C VAL A 432 32.84 20.87 35.96
N VAL A 433 33.88 20.19 36.46
CA VAL A 433 34.79 20.79 37.44
C VAL A 433 35.71 21.75 36.70
N SER A 434 35.49 23.05 36.85
CA SER A 434 36.49 24.05 36.50
C SER A 434 37.49 24.15 37.66
N ALA A 435 38.68 23.58 37.49
CA ALA A 435 39.79 23.88 38.36
C ALA A 435 40.37 25.25 37.95
N HIS A 436 40.21 26.26 38.81
CA HIS A 436 41.00 27.48 38.73
C HIS A 436 42.37 27.18 39.35
N PRO A 437 43.50 27.35 38.63
CA PRO A 437 44.82 27.22 39.21
C PRO A 437 45.16 28.51 39.97
N ASP A 438 45.56 28.36 41.22
CA ASP A 438 46.74 29.07 41.74
C ASP A 438 47.97 28.18 41.50
#